data_AF-A0A357B4Z0-F1
#
_entry.id   AF-A0A357B4Z0-F1
#
_cell.length_a   1.000
_cell.length_b   1.000
_cell.length_c   1.000
_cell.angle_alpha   90.00
_cell.angle_beta   90.00
_cell.angle_gamma   90.00
#
_symmetry.space_group_name_H-M   'P 1'
#
loop_
_entity.id
_entity.type
_entity.pdbx_description
1 polymer ?
#
loop_
_entity_poly.entity_id
_entity_poly.type
_entity_poly.pdbx_seq_one_letter_code
_entity_poly.pdbx_strand_id
1 'polypeptide(L)'
;SSFGGGSENSENIFNSAYAYLRGKTDPFEAAADSINRKSSWTYSLSKADIAARLKNYGRPISTVTALDVTYSDTNNAISLRFTDAGGRSISLEKSECYKFSTSYLALPSVHYTAADMGSYIVFSGGGYGHNVGMSQYGAYAMATTYGLTYDQIINFYFTDIALSAGKYN
;
A
#
# COMPACT_ATOMS: atom_id res chain seq x y z
N SER A 1 1.27 6.43 -10.75
CA SER A 1 1.23 5.41 -9.68
C SER A 1 2.60 5.34 -9.03
N SER A 2 2.65 5.18 -7.72
CA SER A 2 3.87 5.09 -6.91
C SER A 2 3.61 4.23 -5.68
N PHE A 3 4.66 3.66 -5.10
CA PHE A 3 4.54 2.80 -3.93
C PHE A 3 4.54 3.60 -2.62
N GLY A 4 5.27 4.72 -2.59
CA GLY A 4 5.52 5.48 -1.36
C GLY A 4 6.74 5.00 -0.59
N GLY A 5 7.57 4.12 -1.18
CA GLY A 5 8.77 3.58 -0.55
C GLY A 5 9.03 2.09 -0.82
N GLY A 6 8.01 1.28 -1.14
CA GLY A 6 8.22 -0.14 -1.46
C GLY A 6 7.01 -0.88 -2.01
N SER A 7 7.25 -1.79 -2.96
CA SER A 7 6.24 -2.69 -3.51
C SER A 7 5.88 -3.82 -2.55
N GLU A 8 4.87 -4.60 -2.89
CA GLU A 8 4.26 -5.65 -2.09
C GLU A 8 4.15 -6.95 -2.88
N ASN A 9 4.18 -8.08 -2.16
CA ASN A 9 3.88 -9.39 -2.69
C ASN A 9 2.45 -9.46 -3.23
N SER A 10 2.29 -10.03 -4.42
CA SER A 10 0.98 -10.11 -5.08
C SER A 10 -0.12 -10.75 -4.24
N GLU A 11 0.19 -11.74 -3.39
CA GLU A 11 -0.78 -12.44 -2.57
C GLU A 11 -1.35 -11.59 -1.43
N ASN A 12 -0.63 -10.55 -1.01
CA ASN A 12 -1.12 -9.61 0.00
C ASN A 12 -2.15 -8.62 -0.58
N ILE A 13 -2.21 -8.47 -1.90
CA ILE A 13 -3.10 -7.50 -2.58
C ILE A 13 -4.18 -8.22 -3.41
N PHE A 14 -3.82 -9.29 -4.12
CA PHE A 14 -4.65 -10.00 -5.11
C PHE A 14 -4.98 -11.46 -4.74
N ASN A 15 -4.63 -11.92 -3.53
CA ASN A 15 -4.80 -13.31 -3.04
C ASN A 15 -3.99 -14.40 -3.78
N SER A 16 -3.42 -14.10 -4.95
CA SER A 16 -2.63 -15.05 -5.74
C SER A 16 -1.16 -14.68 -5.71
N ALA A 17 -0.30 -15.69 -5.50
CA ALA A 17 1.15 -15.51 -5.53
C ALA A 17 1.70 -15.70 -6.94
N TYR A 18 2.35 -14.67 -7.48
CA TYR A 18 3.11 -14.74 -8.73
C TYR A 18 4.60 -14.57 -8.45
N ALA A 19 5.43 -15.52 -8.89
CA ALA A 19 6.87 -15.55 -8.58
C ALA A 19 7.61 -14.25 -8.93
N TYR A 20 7.18 -13.55 -9.98
CA TYR A 20 7.77 -12.28 -10.45
C TYR A 20 7.20 -11.02 -9.77
N LEU A 21 6.11 -11.12 -8.99
CA LEU A 21 5.50 -10.01 -8.27
C LEU A 21 5.78 -10.13 -6.77
N ARG A 22 7.01 -9.76 -6.39
CA ARG A 22 7.51 -9.83 -5.01
C ARG A 22 7.75 -8.42 -4.48
N GLY A 23 7.50 -8.23 -3.19
CA GLY A 23 7.74 -6.96 -2.51
C GLY A 23 9.23 -6.58 -2.53
N LYS A 24 9.52 -5.33 -2.89
CA LYS A 24 10.85 -4.75 -2.89
C LYS A 24 10.80 -3.33 -2.34
N THR A 25 11.75 -2.99 -1.48
CA THR A 25 12.02 -1.58 -1.17
C THR A 25 12.42 -0.85 -2.44
N ASP A 26 11.86 0.33 -2.67
CA ASP A 26 12.12 1.17 -3.83
C ASP A 26 12.82 2.47 -3.40
N PRO A 27 14.17 2.49 -3.39
CA PRO A 27 14.93 3.66 -2.97
C PRO A 27 14.91 4.78 -4.02
N PHE A 28 14.35 4.55 -5.21
CA PHE A 28 14.45 5.50 -6.33
C PHE A 28 13.29 6.51 -6.34
N GLU A 29 12.13 6.17 -5.77
CA GLU A 29 10.93 7.04 -5.83
C GLU A 29 11.17 8.43 -5.24
N ALA A 30 12.01 8.53 -4.19
CA ALA A 30 12.30 9.79 -3.52
C ALA A 30 12.86 10.86 -4.48
N ALA A 31 13.58 10.45 -5.53
CA ALA A 31 14.09 11.37 -6.55
C ALA A 31 12.99 11.99 -7.43
N ALA A 32 11.76 11.44 -7.38
CA ALA A 32 10.59 11.96 -8.08
C ALA A 32 9.58 12.68 -7.15
N ASP A 33 9.89 12.86 -5.86
CA ASP A 33 8.95 13.44 -4.88
C ASP A 33 8.45 14.83 -5.25
N SER A 34 9.31 15.65 -5.85
CA SER A 34 8.99 17.03 -6.26
C SER A 34 7.92 17.11 -7.36
N ILE A 35 7.76 16.05 -8.16
CA ILE A 35 6.78 15.96 -9.26
C ILE A 35 5.64 14.97 -8.96
N ASN A 36 5.79 14.17 -7.91
CA ASN A 36 4.78 13.22 -7.46
C ASN A 36 3.93 13.86 -6.34
N ARG A 37 2.77 14.41 -6.69
CA ARG A 37 1.85 15.03 -5.70
C ARG A 37 1.27 14.04 -4.67
N LYS A 38 1.51 12.74 -4.85
CA LYS A 38 1.13 11.67 -3.94
C LYS A 38 2.35 11.02 -3.27
N SER A 39 3.54 11.62 -3.36
CA SER A 39 4.73 11.17 -2.63
C SER A 39 4.49 11.15 -1.12
N SER A 40 3.69 12.08 -0.62
CA SER A 40 3.21 12.12 0.76
C SER A 40 1.75 12.53 0.84
N TRP A 41 1.06 12.05 1.86
CA TRP A 41 -0.31 12.44 2.19
C TRP A 41 -0.62 12.13 3.66
N THR A 42 -1.64 12.82 4.19
CA THR A 42 -2.16 12.59 5.54
C THR A 42 -3.69 12.60 5.51
N TYR A 43 -4.31 11.62 6.19
CA TYR A 43 -5.75 11.51 6.35
C TYR A 43 -6.07 11.31 7.83
N SER A 44 -7.09 12.01 8.34
CA SER A 44 -7.59 11.83 9.71
C SER A 44 -9.02 11.31 9.66
N LEU A 45 -9.29 10.22 10.37
CA LEU A 45 -10.62 9.60 10.43
C LEU A 45 -11.04 9.45 11.89
N SER A 46 -12.28 9.81 12.21
CA SER A 46 -12.80 9.57 13.56
C SER A 46 -12.99 8.07 13.78
N LYS A 47 -12.82 7.61 15.02
CA LYS A 47 -13.05 6.20 15.38
C LYS A 47 -14.51 5.77 15.14
N ALA A 48 -15.46 6.71 15.23
CA ALA A 48 -16.86 6.48 14.88
C ALA A 48 -17.06 6.28 13.36
N ASP A 49 -16.40 7.08 12.53
CA ASP A 49 -16.46 6.92 11.07
C ASP A 49 -15.86 5.59 10.61
N ILE A 50 -14.77 5.15 11.26
CA ILE A 50 -14.17 3.84 10.99
C ILE A 50 -15.15 2.72 11.33
N ALA A 51 -15.81 2.77 12.49
CA ALA A 51 -16.84 1.80 12.87
C ALA A 51 -18.01 1.77 11.85
N ALA A 52 -18.46 2.94 11.37
CA ALA A 52 -19.49 3.04 10.34
C ALA A 52 -19.03 2.43 8.99
N ARG A 53 -17.78 2.67 8.59
CA ARG A 53 -17.19 2.07 7.38
C ARG A 53 -17.04 0.55 7.50
N LEU A 54 -16.66 0.04 8.67
CA LEU A 54 -16.64 -1.40 8.97
C LEU A 54 -18.05 -2.02 8.87
N LYS A 55 -19.07 -1.33 9.39
CA LYS A 55 -20.48 -1.75 9.22
C LYS A 55 -20.87 -1.82 7.75
N ASN A 56 -20.54 -0.79 6.95
CA ASN A 56 -20.81 -0.76 5.51
C ASN A 56 -20.02 -1.83 4.73
N TYR A 57 -18.86 -2.24 5.24
CA TYR A 57 -18.09 -3.36 4.70
C TYR A 57 -18.70 -4.73 5.04
N GLY A 58 -19.68 -4.79 5.96
CA GLY A 58 -20.29 -6.04 6.42
C GLY A 58 -19.60 -6.67 7.64
N ARG A 59 -18.74 -5.92 8.33
CA ARG A 59 -18.01 -6.33 9.54
C ARG A 59 -18.33 -5.40 10.72
N PRO A 60 -19.59 -5.33 11.18
CA PRO A 60 -19.99 -4.35 12.20
C PRO A 60 -19.25 -4.59 13.53
N ILE A 61 -18.91 -3.48 14.17
CA ILE A 61 -18.31 -3.39 15.50
C ILE A 61 -18.87 -2.15 16.19
N SER A 62 -18.82 -2.09 17.52
CA SER A 62 -19.09 -0.86 18.28
C SER A 62 -18.03 0.21 17.99
N THR A 63 -18.09 1.36 18.66
CA THR A 63 -17.06 2.40 18.51
C THR A 63 -15.66 1.81 18.69
N VAL A 64 -14.82 1.98 17.67
CA VAL A 64 -13.42 1.54 17.70
C VAL A 64 -12.71 2.25 18.85
N THR A 65 -11.91 1.53 19.61
CA THR A 65 -11.05 2.07 20.66
C THR A 65 -9.57 1.92 20.33
N ALA A 66 -9.20 0.88 19.58
CA ALA A 66 -7.83 0.62 19.15
C ALA A 66 -7.75 0.10 17.71
N LEU A 67 -6.61 0.38 17.06
CA LEU A 67 -6.21 -0.16 15.76
C LEU A 67 -4.79 -0.70 15.86
N ASP A 68 -4.62 -1.98 15.59
CA ASP A 68 -3.30 -2.59 15.39
C ASP A 68 -3.07 -2.79 13.88
N VAL A 69 -1.93 -2.34 13.38
CA VAL A 69 -1.53 -2.52 11.98
C VAL A 69 -0.36 -3.49 11.92
N THR A 70 -0.45 -4.51 11.07
CA THR A 70 0.69 -5.37 10.73
C THR A 70 1.24 -4.96 9.37
N TYR A 71 2.56 -4.85 9.29
CA TYR A 71 3.29 -4.45 8.10
C TYR A 71 4.04 -5.63 7.48
N SER A 72 4.20 -5.60 6.16
CA SER A 72 5.17 -6.45 5.46
C SER A 72 6.59 -5.91 5.63
N ASP A 73 7.57 -6.69 5.16
CA ASP A 73 8.99 -6.30 5.16
C ASP A 73 9.28 -5.02 4.35
N THR A 74 8.35 -4.61 3.48
CA THR A 74 8.44 -3.38 2.68
C THR A 74 7.56 -2.24 3.24
N ASN A 75 7.13 -2.35 4.50
CA ASN A 75 6.34 -1.36 5.23
C ASN A 75 4.96 -1.05 4.64
N ASN A 76 4.38 -1.97 3.86
CA ASN A 76 2.99 -1.87 3.46
C ASN A 76 2.09 -2.52 4.51
N ALA A 77 0.94 -1.91 4.80
CA ALA A 77 -0.05 -2.46 5.71
C ALA A 77 -0.71 -3.72 5.09
N ILE A 78 -0.52 -4.86 5.75
CA ILE A 78 -1.05 -6.17 5.32
C ILE A 78 -2.14 -6.72 6.26
N SER A 79 -2.30 -6.12 7.44
CA SER A 79 -3.43 -6.42 8.34
C SER A 79 -3.87 -5.19 9.11
N LEU A 80 -5.17 -5.06 9.28
CA LEU A 80 -5.80 -4.09 10.19
C LEU A 80 -6.67 -4.84 11.19
N ARG A 81 -6.34 -4.71 12.47
CA ARG A 81 -7.16 -5.23 13.56
C ARG A 81 -7.78 -4.07 14.33
N PHE A 82 -9.10 -3.98 14.29
CA PHE A 82 -9.88 -3.00 15.05
C PHE A 82 -10.46 -3.66 16.30
N THR A 83 -10.38 -2.99 17.44
CA THR A 83 -10.95 -3.47 18.71
C THR A 83 -11.91 -2.43 19.29
N ASP A 84 -13.01 -2.87 19.90
CA ASP A 84 -13.94 -2.00 20.63
C ASP A 84 -13.78 -2.09 22.15
N ALA A 85 -14.52 -1.25 22.88
CA ALA A 85 -14.50 -1.21 24.34
C ALA A 85 -14.97 -2.51 25.02
N GLY A 86 -15.74 -3.35 24.31
CA GLY A 86 -16.18 -4.66 24.79
C GLY A 86 -15.16 -5.77 24.55
N GLY A 87 -14.02 -5.46 23.93
CA GLY A 87 -12.96 -6.42 23.59
C GLY A 87 -13.24 -7.24 22.33
N ARG A 88 -14.29 -6.93 21.57
CA ARG A 88 -14.51 -7.56 20.25
C ARG A 88 -13.46 -7.02 19.28
N SER A 89 -12.87 -7.90 18.48
CA SER A 89 -11.95 -7.51 17.41
C SER A 89 -12.45 -7.94 16.03
N ILE A 90 -12.17 -7.12 15.02
CA ILE A 90 -12.29 -7.45 13.60
C ILE A 90 -10.90 -7.33 12.98
N SER A 91 -10.43 -8.40 12.33
CA SER A 91 -9.20 -8.40 11.55
C SER A 91 -9.51 -8.44 10.06
N LEU A 92 -8.86 -7.59 9.29
CA LEU A 92 -8.89 -7.55 7.83
C LEU A 92 -7.48 -7.79 7.33
N GLU A 93 -7.25 -8.92 6.66
CA GLU A 93 -5.92 -9.36 6.25
C GLU A 93 -5.76 -9.35 4.74
N LYS A 94 -4.54 -9.10 4.27
CA LYS A 94 -4.14 -9.19 2.86
C LYS A 94 -5.08 -8.39 1.96
N SER A 95 -5.77 -9.05 1.01
CA SER A 95 -6.66 -8.37 0.07
C SER A 95 -7.84 -7.66 0.77
N GLU A 96 -8.30 -8.13 1.94
CA GLU A 96 -9.30 -7.42 2.73
C GLU A 96 -8.71 -6.14 3.34
N CYS A 97 -7.46 -6.19 3.85
CA CYS A 97 -6.73 -5.00 4.29
C CYS A 97 -6.62 -3.98 3.14
N TYR A 98 -6.09 -4.40 2.00
CA TYR A 98 -5.94 -3.55 0.81
C TYR A 98 -7.27 -2.91 0.37
N LYS A 99 -8.32 -3.74 0.24
CA LYS A 99 -9.65 -3.26 -0.17
C LYS A 99 -10.22 -2.29 0.84
N PHE A 100 -10.11 -2.59 2.13
CA PHE A 100 -10.65 -1.70 3.16
C PHE A 100 -9.90 -0.38 3.21
N SER A 101 -8.57 -0.39 3.21
CA SER A 101 -7.74 0.82 3.19
C SER A 101 -8.05 1.72 1.99
N THR A 102 -8.12 1.15 0.79
CA THR A 102 -8.27 1.96 -0.43
C THR A 102 -9.71 2.34 -0.75
N SER A 103 -10.68 1.44 -0.53
CA SER A 103 -12.07 1.66 -0.95
C SER A 103 -12.98 2.16 0.17
N TYR A 104 -12.67 1.85 1.44
CA TYR A 104 -13.51 2.20 2.58
C TYR A 104 -12.90 3.29 3.43
N LEU A 105 -11.59 3.22 3.73
CA LEU A 105 -10.86 4.32 4.37
C LEU A 105 -10.53 5.45 3.37
N ALA A 106 -10.58 5.15 2.06
CA ALA A 106 -10.26 6.06 0.96
C ALA A 106 -8.80 6.57 0.99
N LEU A 107 -7.89 5.73 1.48
CA LEU A 107 -6.46 6.01 1.50
C LEU A 107 -5.87 5.77 0.10
N PRO A 108 -4.91 6.61 -0.36
CA PRO A 108 -4.30 6.47 -1.68
C PRO A 108 -3.52 5.17 -1.94
N SER A 109 -2.98 4.55 -0.89
CA SER A 109 -2.17 3.33 -0.96
C SER A 109 -2.23 2.57 0.38
N VAL A 110 -1.53 1.44 0.46
CA VAL A 110 -1.29 0.69 1.71
C VAL A 110 0.04 1.03 2.39
N HIS A 111 0.82 1.97 1.83
CA HIS A 111 2.09 2.39 2.42
C HIS A 111 1.89 3.56 3.36
N TYR A 112 1.59 3.27 4.63
CA TYR A 112 1.31 4.29 5.65
C TYR A 112 1.60 3.81 7.07
N THR A 113 1.77 4.76 7.96
CA THR A 113 1.67 4.58 9.41
C THR A 113 0.32 5.05 9.92
N ALA A 114 -0.15 4.50 11.03
CA ALA A 114 -1.37 4.93 11.70
C ALA A 114 -1.06 5.31 13.15
N ALA A 115 -1.52 6.49 13.57
CA ALA A 115 -1.34 7.01 14.92
C ALA A 115 -2.70 7.27 15.58
N ASP A 116 -2.88 6.77 16.81
CA ASP A 116 -4.06 7.04 17.62
C ASP A 116 -3.93 8.41 18.29
N MET A 117 -4.88 9.31 18.00
CA MET A 117 -4.96 10.66 18.53
C MET A 117 -6.20 10.84 19.42
N GLY A 118 -6.62 9.79 20.12
CA GLY A 118 -7.78 9.78 21.01
C GLY A 118 -9.09 9.51 20.25
N SER A 119 -9.75 10.56 19.76
CA SER A 119 -11.00 10.43 19.00
C SER A 119 -10.79 10.11 17.52
N TYR A 120 -9.56 10.29 17.03
CA TYR A 120 -9.18 10.13 15.63
C TYR A 120 -8.03 9.15 15.49
N ILE A 121 -7.94 8.55 14.30
CA ILE A 121 -6.75 7.86 13.83
C ILE A 121 -6.21 8.67 12.65
N VAL A 122 -4.93 9.03 12.73
CA VAL A 122 -4.20 9.75 11.69
C VAL A 122 -3.36 8.77 10.90
N PHE A 123 -3.61 8.70 9.60
CA PHE A 123 -2.85 7.92 8.64
C PHE A 123 -1.89 8.84 7.89
N SER A 124 -0.59 8.54 7.95
CA SER A 124 0.45 9.28 7.25
C SER A 124 1.23 8.33 6.36
N GLY A 125 1.24 8.60 5.06
CA GLY A 125 1.78 7.68 4.09
C GLY A 125 2.19 8.35 2.80
N GLY A 126 2.48 7.52 1.81
CA GLY A 126 2.94 7.94 0.50
C GLY A 126 2.50 6.96 -0.58
N GLY A 127 2.69 7.36 -1.83
CA GLY A 127 2.32 6.56 -2.97
C GLY A 127 0.83 6.66 -3.33
N TYR A 128 0.52 6.06 -4.47
CA TYR A 128 -0.82 5.95 -5.02
C TYR A 128 -0.90 4.70 -5.88
N GLY A 129 -1.79 3.79 -5.55
CA GLY A 129 -2.01 2.56 -6.30
C GLY A 129 -2.02 1.33 -5.40
N HIS A 130 -1.85 0.17 -6.03
CA HIS A 130 -1.94 -1.13 -5.39
C HIS A 130 -0.61 -1.68 -4.87
N ASN A 131 0.49 -0.96 -5.09
CA ASN A 131 1.83 -1.31 -4.61
C ASN A 131 2.40 -2.63 -5.12
N VAL A 132 2.00 -3.13 -6.29
CA VAL A 132 2.55 -4.40 -6.84
C VAL A 132 3.24 -4.16 -8.18
N GLY A 133 4.34 -4.86 -8.44
CA GLY A 133 5.05 -4.80 -9.73
C GLY A 133 5.95 -3.58 -9.83
N MET A 134 5.60 -2.61 -10.67
CA MET A 134 6.45 -1.47 -11.02
C MET A 134 5.88 -0.11 -10.61
N SER A 135 6.70 0.71 -9.95
CA SER A 135 6.39 2.12 -9.72
C SER A 135 6.64 2.91 -11.00
N GLN A 136 5.66 3.70 -11.43
CA GLN A 136 5.84 4.56 -12.60
C GLN A 136 6.79 5.73 -12.27
N TYR A 137 6.67 6.30 -11.07
CA TYR A 137 7.56 7.38 -10.64
C TYR A 137 8.95 6.87 -10.28
N GLY A 138 9.06 5.67 -9.70
CA GLY A 138 10.34 5.02 -9.47
C GLY A 138 11.05 4.69 -10.79
N ALA A 139 10.34 4.10 -11.77
CA ALA A 139 10.89 3.86 -13.11
C ALA A 139 11.32 5.16 -13.81
N TYR A 140 10.51 6.23 -13.69
CA TYR A 140 10.87 7.56 -14.19
C TYR A 140 12.17 8.05 -13.53
N ALA A 141 12.27 8.03 -12.20
CA ALA A 141 13.46 8.45 -11.47
C ALA A 141 14.70 7.62 -11.86
N MET A 142 14.55 6.30 -11.94
CA MET A 142 15.61 5.38 -12.38
C MET A 142 16.16 5.77 -13.76
N ALA A 143 15.29 6.12 -14.70
CA ALA A 143 15.69 6.55 -16.04
C ALA A 143 16.30 7.97 -16.04
N THR A 144 15.63 8.95 -15.45
CA THR A 144 16.00 10.37 -15.61
C THR A 144 17.10 10.84 -14.68
N THR A 145 17.16 10.28 -13.47
CA THR A 145 18.10 10.71 -12.43
C THR A 145 19.30 9.77 -12.36
N TYR A 146 19.07 8.47 -12.55
CA TYR A 146 20.11 7.45 -12.40
C TYR A 146 20.59 6.85 -13.73
N GLY A 147 19.98 7.22 -14.87
CA GLY A 147 20.40 6.80 -16.20
C GLY A 147 20.22 5.31 -16.49
N LEU A 148 19.36 4.61 -15.73
CA LEU A 148 19.13 3.19 -15.92
C LEU A 148 18.32 2.92 -17.19
N THR A 149 18.69 1.83 -17.89
CA THR A 149 18.00 1.39 -19.10
C THR A 149 16.70 0.66 -18.76
N TYR A 150 15.80 0.54 -19.74
CA TYR A 150 14.51 -0.13 -19.53
C TYR A 150 14.66 -1.56 -19.00
N ASP A 151 15.67 -2.30 -19.45
CA ASP A 151 15.92 -3.67 -19.04
C ASP A 151 16.36 -3.76 -17.58
N GLN A 152 17.22 -2.83 -17.12
CA GLN A 152 17.60 -2.73 -15.71
C GLN A 152 16.41 -2.38 -14.83
N ILE A 153 15.57 -1.45 -15.28
CA ILE A 153 14.35 -1.03 -14.58
C ILE A 153 13.37 -2.19 -14.44
N ILE A 154 13.09 -2.92 -15.51
CA ILE A 154 12.14 -4.04 -15.47
C ILE A 154 12.69 -5.19 -14.61
N ASN A 155 13.98 -5.53 -14.71
CA ASN A 155 14.60 -6.55 -13.85
C ASN A 155 14.64 -6.13 -12.37
N PHE A 156 14.69 -4.82 -12.07
CA PHE A 156 14.56 -4.33 -10.70
C PHE A 156 13.15 -4.60 -10.16
N TYR A 157 12.09 -4.29 -10.89
CA TYR A 157 10.72 -4.44 -10.37
C TYR A 157 10.18 -5.87 -10.40
N PHE A 158 10.59 -6.67 -11.39
CA PHE A 158 10.05 -8.02 -11.59
C PHE A 158 11.12 -9.07 -11.32
N THR A 159 10.86 -9.94 -10.35
CA THR A 159 11.84 -10.95 -9.89
C THR A 159 11.98 -12.09 -10.90
N ASP A 160 13.22 -12.48 -11.17
CA ASP A 160 13.60 -13.66 -11.96
C ASP A 160 12.90 -13.76 -13.33
N ILE A 161 12.74 -12.62 -14.01
CA ILE A 161 12.17 -12.55 -15.35
C ILE A 161 13.27 -12.56 -16.43
N ALA A 162 12.89 -12.96 -17.64
CA ALA A 162 13.70 -12.80 -18.84
C ALA A 162 12.97 -11.91 -19.84
N LEU A 163 13.68 -10.96 -20.44
CA LEU A 163 13.14 -10.15 -21.52
C LEU A 163 13.24 -10.92 -22.83
N SER A 164 12.16 -10.86 -23.62
CA SER A 164 12.11 -11.43 -24.96
C SER A 164 11.66 -10.37 -25.95
N ALA A 165 12.29 -10.33 -27.12
CA ALA A 165 11.82 -9.49 -28.22
C ALA A 165 10.46 -10.02 -28.71
N GLY A 166 9.43 -9.18 -28.63
CA GLY A 166 8.14 -9.48 -29.23
C GLY A 166 8.26 -9.46 -30.75
N LYS A 167 7.84 -10.54 -31.42
CA LYS A 167 7.61 -10.52 -32.87
C LYS A 167 6.17 -10.06 -33.10
N TYR A 168 6.00 -8.79 -33.44
CA TYR A 168 4.73 -8.28 -33.90
C TYR A 168 4.70 -8.43 -35.43
N ASN A 169 3.85 -9.32 -35.93
CA ASN A 169 3.56 -9.48 -37.36
C ASN A 169 2.45 -8.51 -37.77
#